data_AF-A0A495VCK6-F1
#
_entry.id   AF-A0A495VCK6-F1
#
_cell.length_a   1.000
_cell.length_b   1.000
_cell.length_c   1.000
_cell.angle_alpha   90.00
_cell.angle_beta   90.00
_cell.angle_gamma   90.00
#
_symmetry.space_group_name_H-M   'P 1'
#
loop_
_entity.id
_entity.type
_entity.pdbx_description
1 polymer ?
#
loop_
_entity_poly.entity_id
_entity_poly.type
_entity_poly.pdbx_seq_one_letter_code
_entity_poly.pdbx_strand_id
1 'polypeptide(L)'
;MSKFTQPSRSVRDIKTLAGMADDVRAPHKMYMRLFALETERHRRLQERASAMLRVDNIDARCAEIAEEMEQLLQILGVEAVAPGGPPANARPGSGRVPTQPHRGRGKGTGAGRQTTSGETSVGEAVKIRY
;
A
#
# COMPACT_ATOMS: atom_id res chain seq x y z
N MET A 1 -64.34 37.19 -1.91
CA MET A 1 -63.16 36.35 -2.26
C MET A 1 -61.99 37.28 -2.52
N SER A 2 -60.96 37.30 -1.65
CA SER A 2 -59.79 38.16 -1.85
C SER A 2 -58.80 37.50 -2.80
N LYS A 3 -58.31 38.26 -3.78
CA LYS A 3 -57.28 37.78 -4.72
C LYS A 3 -55.92 37.93 -4.06
N PHE A 4 -55.16 36.83 -3.98
CA PHE A 4 -53.78 36.88 -3.47
C PHE A 4 -52.87 37.62 -4.47
N THR A 5 -52.71 38.93 -4.27
CA THR A 5 -51.62 39.70 -4.88
C THR A 5 -50.30 39.21 -4.30
N GLN A 6 -49.60 38.37 -5.05
CA GLN A 6 -48.19 38.07 -4.81
C GLN A 6 -47.37 39.33 -5.14
N PRO A 7 -46.46 39.80 -4.27
CA PRO A 7 -45.63 40.96 -4.57
C PRO A 7 -44.70 40.67 -5.75
N SER A 8 -44.46 41.69 -6.58
CA SER A 8 -43.54 41.60 -7.72
C SER A 8 -42.11 41.32 -7.25
N ARG A 9 -41.55 40.18 -7.66
CA ARG A 9 -40.17 39.79 -7.33
C ARG A 9 -39.16 40.81 -7.84
N SER A 10 -38.21 41.19 -6.98
CA SER A 10 -37.10 42.08 -7.27
C SER A 10 -35.95 41.34 -7.96
N VAL A 11 -35.04 42.08 -8.59
CA VAL A 11 -33.73 41.55 -9.04
C VAL A 11 -32.96 40.91 -7.88
N ARG A 12 -33.16 41.38 -6.63
CA ARG A 12 -32.58 40.78 -5.42
C ARG A 12 -33.14 39.40 -5.06
N ASP A 13 -34.32 39.04 -5.59
CA ASP A 13 -34.93 37.72 -5.39
C ASP A 13 -34.46 36.68 -6.42
N ILE A 14 -33.69 37.11 -7.43
CA ILE A 14 -33.08 36.24 -8.43
C ILE A 14 -31.85 35.56 -7.80
N LYS A 15 -32.11 34.47 -7.07
CA LYS A 15 -31.05 33.58 -6.58
C LYS A 15 -30.50 32.76 -7.74
N THR A 16 -29.21 32.91 -8.05
CA THR A 16 -28.50 31.97 -8.90
C THR A 16 -28.25 30.66 -8.14
N LEU A 17 -28.14 29.53 -8.84
CA LEU A 17 -27.77 28.25 -8.23
C LEU A 17 -26.30 28.19 -7.78
N ALA A 18 -25.54 29.27 -7.98
CA ALA A 18 -24.15 29.41 -7.53
C ALA A 18 -24.10 29.38 -5.99
N GLY A 19 -23.69 28.22 -5.43
CA GLY A 19 -23.65 27.99 -3.99
C GLY A 19 -24.81 27.14 -3.45
N MET A 20 -25.75 26.66 -4.28
CA MET A 20 -26.51 25.46 -3.91
C MET A 20 -25.53 24.30 -3.77
N ALA A 21 -25.60 23.59 -2.64
CA ALA A 21 -24.51 22.76 -2.14
C ALA A 21 -23.94 21.79 -3.19
N ASP A 22 -22.62 21.68 -3.20
CA ASP A 22 -21.86 20.84 -4.13
C ASP A 22 -22.04 19.35 -3.79
N ASP A 23 -23.24 18.83 -4.05
CA ASP A 23 -23.69 17.56 -3.47
C ASP A 23 -22.83 16.38 -3.92
N VAL A 24 -22.22 15.71 -2.94
CA VAL A 24 -21.42 14.49 -3.12
C VAL A 24 -22.29 13.35 -3.67
N ARG A 25 -23.62 13.45 -3.55
CA ARG A 25 -24.62 12.52 -4.10
C ARG A 25 -25.01 12.82 -5.54
N ALA A 26 -24.45 13.85 -6.18
CA ALA A 26 -24.68 14.11 -7.60
C ALA A 26 -24.22 12.89 -8.43
N PRO A 27 -25.10 12.23 -9.23
CA PRO A 27 -24.79 10.94 -9.84
C PRO A 27 -23.51 10.93 -10.68
N HIS A 28 -23.21 12.01 -11.40
CA HIS A 28 -21.98 12.13 -12.19
C HIS A 28 -20.70 12.01 -11.33
N LYS A 29 -20.67 12.56 -10.11
CA LYS A 29 -19.53 12.44 -9.19
C LYS A 29 -19.40 11.01 -8.65
N MET A 30 -20.53 10.34 -8.43
CA MET A 30 -20.54 8.94 -7.99
C MET A 30 -19.98 8.01 -9.08
N TYR A 31 -20.34 8.21 -10.35
CA TYR A 31 -19.76 7.47 -11.47
C TYR A 31 -18.25 7.72 -11.62
N MET A 32 -17.79 8.98 -11.52
CA MET A 32 -16.35 9.29 -11.57
C MET A 32 -15.58 8.64 -10.42
N ARG A 33 -16.15 8.62 -9.20
CA ARG A 33 -15.56 7.93 -8.05
C ARG A 33 -15.55 6.41 -8.23
N LEU A 34 -16.59 5.83 -8.81
CA LEU A 34 -16.65 4.40 -9.11
C LEU A 34 -15.55 4.01 -10.10
N PHE A 35 -15.39 4.74 -11.21
CA PHE A 35 -14.33 4.51 -12.19
C PHE A 35 -12.93 4.60 -11.58
N ALA A 36 -12.68 5.60 -10.71
CA ALA A 36 -11.41 5.72 -9.98
C ALA A 36 -11.13 4.52 -9.05
N LEU A 37 -12.17 3.96 -8.41
CA LEU A 37 -12.03 2.76 -7.57
C LEU A 37 -11.84 1.48 -8.39
N GLU A 38 -12.51 1.35 -9.54
CA GLU A 38 -12.37 0.22 -10.46
C GLU A 38 -10.97 0.16 -11.08
N THR A 39 -10.45 1.30 -11.52
CA THR A 39 -9.10 1.41 -12.09
C THR A 39 -8.01 1.14 -11.04
N GLU A 40 -8.12 1.68 -9.83
CA GLU A 40 -7.20 1.35 -8.73
C GLU A 40 -7.29 -0.13 -8.35
N ARG A 41 -8.50 -0.72 -8.25
CA ARG A 41 -8.67 -2.17 -8.03
C ARG A 41 -7.97 -3.00 -9.11
N HIS A 42 -8.13 -2.62 -10.39
CA HIS A 42 -7.47 -3.32 -11.50
C HIS A 42 -5.94 -3.25 -11.37
N ARG A 43 -5.40 -2.07 -11.08
CA ARG A 43 -3.96 -1.86 -10.82
C ARG A 43 -3.45 -2.74 -9.66
N ARG A 44 -4.19 -2.81 -8.54
CA ARG A 44 -3.87 -3.69 -7.40
C ARG A 44 -3.92 -5.18 -7.74
N LEU A 45 -4.84 -5.60 -8.61
CA LEU A 45 -4.90 -6.99 -9.06
C LEU A 45 -3.68 -7.37 -9.91
N GLN A 46 -3.21 -6.47 -10.78
CA GLN A 46 -1.96 -6.66 -11.54
C GLN A 46 -0.74 -6.73 -10.60
N GLU A 47 -0.61 -5.79 -9.64
CA GLU A 47 0.45 -5.83 -8.61
C GLU A 47 0.43 -7.16 -7.83
N ARG A 48 -0.76 -7.62 -7.42
CA ARG A 48 -0.95 -8.89 -6.71
C ARG A 48 -0.53 -10.09 -7.55
N ALA A 49 -0.88 -10.12 -8.84
CA ALA A 49 -0.47 -11.20 -9.74
C ALA A 49 1.06 -11.26 -9.88
N SER A 50 1.71 -10.11 -10.10
CA SER A 50 3.18 -10.01 -10.12
C SER A 50 3.82 -10.44 -8.79
N ALA A 51 3.19 -10.12 -7.66
CA ALA A 51 3.66 -10.53 -6.34
C ALA A 51 3.50 -12.04 -6.10
N MET A 52 2.39 -12.64 -6.53
CA MET A 52 2.18 -14.09 -6.40
C MET A 52 3.23 -14.89 -7.18
N LEU A 53 3.56 -14.50 -8.43
CA LEU A 53 4.63 -15.15 -9.19
C LEU A 53 5.98 -15.16 -8.45
N ARG A 54 6.26 -14.15 -7.60
CA ARG A 54 7.45 -14.16 -6.74
C ARG A 54 7.34 -15.11 -5.55
N VAL A 55 6.14 -15.27 -4.99
CA VAL A 55 5.87 -16.27 -3.93
C VAL A 55 6.00 -17.67 -4.50
N ASP A 56 5.35 -17.96 -5.64
CA ASP A 56 5.39 -19.27 -6.30
C ASP A 56 6.84 -19.70 -6.63
N ASN A 57 7.68 -18.76 -7.08
CA ASN A 57 9.11 -19.00 -7.31
C ASN A 57 9.92 -19.25 -6.02
N ILE A 58 9.57 -18.59 -4.91
CA ILE A 58 10.20 -18.81 -3.60
C ILE A 58 9.82 -20.19 -3.07
N ASP A 59 8.54 -20.54 -3.13
CA ASP A 59 8.02 -21.84 -2.68
C ASP A 59 8.64 -22.99 -3.49
N ALA A 60 8.77 -22.82 -4.81
CA ALA A 60 9.49 -23.77 -5.67
C ALA A 60 10.97 -23.93 -5.24
N ARG A 61 11.70 -22.82 -5.01
CA ARG A 61 13.10 -22.91 -4.56
C ARG A 61 13.22 -23.49 -3.15
N CYS A 62 12.24 -23.28 -2.28
CA CYS A 62 12.20 -23.93 -0.96
C CYS A 62 11.98 -25.44 -1.06
N ALA A 63 11.19 -25.92 -2.03
CA ALA A 63 11.04 -27.35 -2.30
C ALA A 63 12.33 -27.96 -2.85
N GLU A 64 12.97 -27.32 -3.84
CA GLU A 64 14.29 -27.75 -4.36
C GLU A 64 15.35 -27.84 -3.24
N ILE A 65 15.40 -26.85 -2.34
CA ILE A 65 16.32 -26.86 -1.18
C ILE A 65 16.02 -28.02 -0.23
N ALA A 66 14.74 -28.36 -0.01
CA ALA A 66 14.38 -29.49 0.83
C ALA A 66 14.82 -30.84 0.22
N GLU A 67 14.69 -31.00 -1.09
CA GLU A 67 15.19 -32.16 -1.83
C GLU A 67 16.74 -32.24 -1.81
N GLU A 68 17.43 -31.11 -2.04
CA GLU A 68 18.89 -31.01 -1.91
C GLU A 68 19.36 -31.41 -0.49
N MET A 69 18.66 -30.93 0.55
CA MET A 69 18.94 -31.29 1.94
C MET A 69 18.72 -32.78 2.22
N GLU A 70 17.65 -33.38 1.71
CA GLU A 70 17.38 -34.80 1.90
C GLU A 70 18.45 -35.66 1.23
N GLN A 71 18.84 -35.34 -0.02
CA GLN A 71 19.91 -36.02 -0.74
C GLN A 71 21.24 -35.97 0.03
N LEU A 72 21.59 -34.80 0.59
CA LEU A 72 22.80 -34.65 1.40
C LEU A 72 22.75 -35.47 2.72
N LEU A 73 21.58 -35.53 3.38
CA LEU A 73 21.40 -36.35 4.58
C LEU A 73 21.50 -37.86 4.28
N GLN A 74 20.93 -38.31 3.17
CA GLN A 74 21.06 -39.68 2.67
C GLN A 74 22.54 -40.04 2.39
N ILE A 75 23.29 -39.15 1.73
CA ILE A 75 24.75 -39.34 1.47
C ILE A 75 25.55 -39.41 2.77
N LEU A 76 25.18 -38.62 3.79
CA LEU A 76 25.84 -38.60 5.10
C LEU A 76 25.45 -39.79 6.00
N GLY A 77 24.44 -40.59 5.61
CA GLY A 77 23.91 -41.69 6.43
C GLY A 77 23.22 -41.21 7.71
N VAL A 78 22.75 -39.96 7.74
CA VAL A 78 22.04 -39.36 8.87
C VAL A 78 20.55 -39.36 8.56
N GLU A 79 19.75 -40.14 9.31
CA GLU A 79 18.30 -40.07 9.18
C GLU A 79 17.80 -38.65 9.47
N ALA A 80 16.93 -38.14 8.59
CA ALA A 80 16.38 -36.80 8.71
C ALA A 80 15.51 -36.69 9.97
N VAL A 81 15.92 -35.82 10.91
CA VAL A 81 15.08 -35.48 12.06
C VAL A 81 13.84 -34.74 11.56
N ALA A 82 12.67 -35.35 11.74
CA ALA A 82 11.40 -34.79 11.30
C ALA A 82 11.18 -33.37 11.88
N PRO A 83 10.68 -32.40 11.09
CA PRO A 83 10.43 -31.04 11.53
C PRO A 83 9.20 -30.97 12.44
N GLY A 84 9.34 -31.43 13.69
CA GLY A 84 8.23 -31.59 14.65
C GLY A 84 8.62 -31.48 16.13
N GLY A 85 9.81 -30.97 16.45
CA GLY A 85 10.25 -30.76 17.83
C GLY A 85 9.64 -29.49 18.46
N PRO A 86 9.02 -29.55 19.65
CA PRO A 86 8.51 -28.36 20.33
C PRO A 86 9.66 -27.42 20.77
N PRO A 87 9.41 -26.11 20.93
CA PRO A 87 10.46 -25.14 21.25
C PRO A 87 11.08 -25.42 22.62
N ALA A 88 12.34 -25.85 22.63
CA ALA A 88 13.09 -26.07 23.85
C ALA A 88 13.38 -24.74 24.58
N ASN A 89 12.89 -24.65 25.81
CA ASN A 89 13.32 -23.72 26.86
C ASN A 89 13.02 -22.22 26.65
N ALA A 90 11.78 -21.84 26.98
CA ALA A 90 11.53 -20.52 27.58
C ALA A 90 12.28 -20.43 28.92
N ARG A 91 13.50 -19.88 28.89
CA ARG A 91 14.38 -19.77 30.07
C ARG A 91 13.93 -18.59 30.95
N PRO A 92 13.47 -18.79 32.19
CA PRO A 92 12.94 -17.69 33.00
C PRO A 92 14.06 -16.88 33.65
N GLY A 93 14.12 -15.59 33.31
CA GLY A 93 14.68 -14.53 34.15
C GLY A 93 16.22 -14.40 34.25
N SER A 94 16.75 -13.29 33.76
CA SER A 94 17.74 -12.47 34.49
C SER A 94 17.89 -11.09 33.82
N GLY A 95 18.20 -10.05 34.60
CA GLY A 95 18.65 -8.76 34.07
C GLY A 95 17.58 -7.66 33.93
N ARG A 96 17.17 -7.04 35.04
CA ARG A 96 16.59 -5.69 35.00
C ARG A 96 17.64 -4.72 34.46
N VAL A 97 17.33 -3.97 33.40
CA VAL A 97 18.14 -2.80 33.02
C VAL A 97 17.62 -1.59 33.82
N PRO A 98 18.46 -0.92 34.64
CA PRO A 98 18.03 0.27 35.35
C PRO A 98 17.94 1.47 34.39
N THR A 99 16.79 2.15 34.41
CA THR A 99 16.60 3.45 33.76
C THR A 99 17.43 4.53 34.46
N GLN A 100 18.17 5.33 33.70
CA GLN A 100 18.70 6.61 34.19
C GLN A 100 18.50 7.71 33.12
N PRO A 101 17.90 8.87 33.46
CA PRO A 101 17.61 9.93 32.51
C PRO A 101 18.73 10.98 32.46
N HIS A 102 19.23 11.30 31.25
CA HIS A 102 20.09 12.47 31.04
C HIS A 102 19.41 13.56 30.21
N ARG A 103 19.25 14.73 30.83
CA ARG A 103 18.84 15.99 30.19
C ARG A 103 20.00 16.60 29.38
N GLY A 104 19.68 17.19 28.23
CA GLY A 104 20.55 18.10 27.46
C GLY A 104 20.08 18.16 26.01
N ARG A 105 19.23 19.11 25.58
CA ARG A 105 19.54 20.54 25.34
C ARG A 105 20.79 20.74 24.48
N GLY A 106 20.62 20.66 23.16
CA GLY A 106 21.59 21.08 22.15
C GLY A 106 20.85 21.64 20.93
N LYS A 107 21.27 22.80 20.43
CA LYS A 107 20.61 23.54 19.32
C LYS A 107 21.67 23.90 18.29
N GLY A 108 21.54 23.37 17.07
CA GLY A 108 22.32 23.72 15.87
C GLY A 108 21.76 22.94 14.69
N THR A 109 21.31 23.49 13.55
CA THR A 109 21.88 24.44 12.56
C THR A 109 22.80 23.79 11.53
N GLY A 110 22.33 23.77 10.28
CA GLY A 110 23.05 23.42 9.04
C GLY A 110 22.91 21.95 8.62
N ALA A 111 23.01 21.55 7.35
CA ALA A 111 22.95 22.21 6.03
C ALA A 111 23.37 21.15 4.97
N GLY A 112 22.65 20.99 3.85
CA GLY A 112 22.91 19.94 2.82
C GLY A 112 22.64 18.51 3.32
N ARG A 113 22.63 17.43 2.53
CA ARG A 113 22.75 17.15 1.08
C ARG A 113 22.24 15.70 0.88
N GLN A 114 21.81 15.16 -0.28
CA GLN A 114 21.57 15.67 -1.64
C GLN A 114 20.53 14.73 -2.31
N THR A 115 19.71 15.21 -3.26
CA THR A 115 18.84 14.33 -4.07
C THR A 115 19.59 13.74 -5.27
N THR A 116 19.60 12.41 -5.41
CA THR A 116 20.06 11.73 -6.63
C THR A 116 18.87 11.09 -7.35
N SER A 117 18.33 11.82 -8.32
CA SER A 117 17.41 11.30 -9.32
C SER A 117 18.16 10.34 -10.26
N GLY A 118 17.87 9.05 -10.16
CA GLY A 118 18.37 8.05 -11.11
C GLY A 118 17.56 8.11 -12.40
N GLU A 119 18.18 8.56 -13.48
CA GLU A 119 17.62 8.43 -14.83
C GLU A 119 17.60 6.96 -15.26
N THR A 120 16.44 6.47 -15.71
CA THR A 120 16.35 5.26 -16.52
C THR A 120 15.64 5.57 -17.83
N SER A 121 16.44 5.96 -18.82
CA SER A 121 16.01 6.06 -20.21
C SER A 121 15.85 4.67 -20.82
N VAL A 122 14.62 4.26 -21.11
CA VAL A 122 14.31 3.30 -22.18
C VAL A 122 12.99 3.72 -22.84
N GLY A 123 13.08 4.63 -23.81
CA GLY A 123 11.97 4.97 -24.68
C GLY A 123 11.96 4.09 -25.93
N GLU A 124 11.30 2.93 -25.89
CA GLU A 124 11.05 2.12 -27.09
C GLU A 124 9.62 2.34 -27.61
N ALA A 125 9.51 2.87 -28.83
CA ALA A 125 8.23 3.24 -29.42
C ALA A 125 7.57 2.05 -30.15
N VAL A 126 6.53 1.47 -29.53
CA VAL A 126 5.74 0.39 -30.13
C VAL A 126 4.95 0.92 -31.34
N LYS A 127 5.36 0.50 -32.55
CA LYS A 127 4.63 0.81 -33.79
C LYS A 127 3.39 -0.08 -33.93
N ILE A 128 2.23 0.47 -33.61
CA ILE A 128 0.94 -0.13 -33.97
C ILE A 128 0.77 0.02 -35.49
N ARG A 129 0.52 -1.09 -36.20
CA ARG A 129 0.05 -1.08 -37.59
C ARG A 129 -1.48 -1.18 -37.58
N TYR A 130 -2.12 -0.43 -38.47
CA TYR A 130 -3.52 -0.60 -38.85
C TYR A 130 -3.66 -1.78 -39.83
#